data_AF-A0A4R8K3D6-F1
#
_entry.id   AF-A0A4R8K3D6-F1
#
_cell.length_a   1.000
_cell.length_b   1.000
_cell.length_c   1.000
_cell.angle_alpha   90.00
_cell.angle_beta   90.00
_cell.angle_gamma   90.00
#
_symmetry.space_group_name_H-M   'P 1'
#
loop_
_entity.id
_entity.type
_entity.pdbx_description
1 polymer ?
#
loop_
_entity_poly.entity_id
_entity_poly.type
_entity_poly.pdbx_seq_one_letter_code
_entity_poly.pdbx_strand_id
1 'polypeptide(L)'
;MALQPSPLRVAMVAGEPSGDLLAASLLDGLTSRLPAGTQYYGIGGPRMIATGFDAHFPMEKLSVRGYVEALKHIPGILGIRNELKRQLLAEPPSVFVGVDAPDFNFGLEHPLREAGIPTVHFVCPSIWAWRGGRIKKIAKAVDHMLCVFPFETALLEKAGVAASYVGHPLADEIPLVPDTLGARRALGLAEDGPIIAVLPGSRRSEIDLIGPTFFAAMEMMQHQEPSLRFVMPAATPALREMLRPLVDSHPGLALTITDGQAQLAMTAADAILVKSGTVTLEAALLKKPMVISYKVPWLTGQIMRRQGYLPYVGLPNILAGRFVVPEILQHFATPQALAEATLKQLRDETNRRTLTEIFTEMHHVLKQNTAQRAAEVVASVIEKRKGRP
;
A
#
# COMPACT_ATOMS: atom_id res chain seq x y z
N MET A 1 6.97 5.99 -49.26
CA MET A 1 7.35 5.98 -47.84
C MET A 1 6.08 5.78 -47.04
N ALA A 2 5.82 4.58 -46.52
CA ALA A 2 4.65 4.37 -45.67
C ALA A 2 4.83 5.21 -44.40
N LEU A 3 3.87 6.08 -44.08
CA LEU A 3 3.81 6.79 -42.81
C LEU A 3 3.86 5.72 -41.71
N GLN A 4 4.95 5.66 -40.95
CA GLN A 4 4.99 4.80 -39.77
C GLN A 4 3.87 5.28 -38.83
N PRO A 5 3.00 4.38 -38.33
CA PRO A 5 1.97 4.77 -37.38
C PRO A 5 2.64 5.41 -36.17
N SER A 6 2.11 6.56 -35.72
CA SER A 6 2.60 7.22 -34.52
C SER A 6 2.65 6.23 -33.35
N PRO A 7 3.73 6.25 -32.54
CA PRO A 7 3.88 5.32 -31.43
C PRO A 7 2.70 5.44 -30.46
N LEU A 8 2.29 4.32 -29.86
CA LEU A 8 1.29 4.35 -28.79
C LEU A 8 1.84 5.13 -27.60
N ARG A 9 0.97 5.89 -26.94
CA ARG A 9 1.32 6.79 -25.85
C ARG A 9 0.47 6.45 -24.63
N VAL A 10 1.09 6.03 -23.54
CA VAL A 10 0.42 5.64 -22.30
C VAL A 10 0.85 6.63 -21.21
N ALA A 11 -0.11 7.42 -20.73
CA ALA A 11 0.14 8.35 -19.65
C ALA A 11 -0.16 7.68 -18.30
N MET A 12 0.72 7.80 -17.31
CA MET A 12 0.51 7.22 -15.97
C MET A 12 0.84 8.21 -14.85
N VAL A 13 0.16 8.06 -13.72
CA VAL A 13 0.43 8.86 -12.51
C VAL A 13 0.45 7.97 -11.27
N ALA A 14 1.61 7.90 -10.61
CA ALA A 14 1.79 7.37 -9.27
C ALA A 14 2.14 8.51 -8.29
N GLY A 15 1.43 8.60 -7.17
CA GLY A 15 1.59 9.70 -6.19
C GLY A 15 2.39 9.34 -4.93
N GLU A 16 2.59 8.05 -4.66
CA GLU A 16 3.24 7.54 -3.45
C GLU A 16 4.12 6.31 -3.78
N PRO A 17 5.12 5.96 -2.95
CA PRO A 17 6.00 4.82 -3.19
C PRO A 17 5.29 3.47 -3.42
N SER A 18 4.12 3.26 -2.79
CA SER A 18 3.26 2.10 -3.05
C SER A 18 2.70 2.13 -4.46
N GLY A 19 2.24 3.28 -4.94
CA GLY A 19 1.76 3.46 -6.32
C GLY A 19 2.87 3.27 -7.35
N ASP A 20 4.10 3.72 -7.06
CA ASP A 20 5.28 3.53 -7.93
C ASP A 20 5.61 2.04 -8.13
N LEU A 21 5.52 1.23 -7.07
CA LEU A 21 5.67 -0.23 -7.15
C LEU A 21 4.59 -0.86 -8.06
N LEU A 22 3.32 -0.51 -7.83
CA LEU A 22 2.21 -1.05 -8.60
C LEU A 22 2.29 -0.64 -10.08
N ALA A 23 2.61 0.62 -10.34
CA ALA A 23 2.76 1.16 -11.67
C ALA A 23 3.93 0.52 -12.42
N ALA A 24 5.08 0.30 -11.77
CA ALA A 24 6.21 -0.41 -12.34
C ALA A 24 5.84 -1.86 -12.73
N SER A 25 5.14 -2.57 -11.86
CA SER A 25 4.63 -3.93 -12.16
C SER A 25 3.70 -3.93 -13.39
N LEU A 26 2.82 -2.92 -13.51
CA LEU A 26 1.99 -2.76 -14.71
C LEU A 26 2.82 -2.44 -15.97
N LEU A 27 3.85 -1.60 -15.86
CA LEU A 27 4.73 -1.26 -16.98
C LEU A 27 5.46 -2.49 -17.53
N ASP A 28 5.92 -3.39 -16.67
CA ASP A 28 6.54 -4.67 -17.07
C ASP A 28 5.57 -5.53 -17.89
N GLY A 29 4.31 -5.63 -17.43
CA GLY A 29 3.24 -6.34 -18.15
C GLY A 29 2.90 -5.66 -19.48
N LEU A 30 2.83 -4.32 -19.52
CA LEU A 30 2.52 -3.56 -20.72
C LEU A 30 3.62 -3.66 -21.78
N THR A 31 4.89 -3.62 -21.37
CA THR A 31 6.04 -3.75 -22.27
C THR A 31 6.04 -5.10 -22.98
N SER A 32 5.57 -6.14 -22.30
CA SER A 32 5.42 -7.48 -22.87
C SER A 32 4.24 -7.62 -23.83
N ARG A 33 3.22 -6.73 -23.74
CA ARG A 33 1.95 -6.84 -24.47
C ARG A 33 1.78 -5.81 -25.60
N LEU A 34 2.39 -4.64 -25.47
CA LEU A 34 2.29 -3.54 -26.42
C LEU A 34 3.52 -3.49 -27.36
N PRO A 35 3.42 -2.84 -28.53
CA PRO A 35 4.54 -2.70 -29.45
C PRO A 35 5.75 -2.02 -28.80
N ALA A 36 6.96 -2.44 -29.16
CA ALA A 36 8.21 -1.95 -28.57
C ALA A 36 8.44 -0.42 -28.69
N GLY A 37 7.76 0.26 -29.62
CA GLY A 37 7.80 1.71 -29.75
C GLY A 37 6.84 2.48 -28.84
N THR A 38 6.14 1.81 -27.92
CA THR A 38 5.20 2.46 -27.00
C THR A 38 5.94 3.39 -26.04
N GLN A 39 5.44 4.61 -25.89
CA GLN A 39 5.97 5.61 -24.96
C GLN A 39 5.14 5.61 -23.67
N TYR A 40 5.83 5.58 -22.53
CA TYR A 40 5.23 5.63 -21.21
C TYR A 40 5.74 6.89 -20.49
N TYR A 41 4.82 7.74 -20.03
CA TYR A 41 5.19 9.05 -19.48
C TYR A 41 4.18 9.58 -18.45
N GLY A 42 4.58 10.59 -17.68
CA GLY A 42 3.70 11.28 -16.73
C GLY A 42 4.37 11.55 -15.39
N ILE A 43 3.79 11.06 -14.30
CA ILE A 43 4.34 11.22 -12.94
C ILE A 43 4.66 9.84 -12.39
N GLY A 44 5.94 9.60 -12.08
CA GLY A 44 6.43 8.33 -11.59
C GLY A 44 7.56 8.50 -10.58
N GLY A 45 7.81 7.45 -9.81
CA GLY A 45 8.92 7.38 -8.89
C GLY A 45 10.12 6.61 -9.46
N PRO A 46 11.12 6.30 -8.62
CA PRO A 46 12.33 5.63 -9.04
C PRO A 46 12.11 4.27 -9.72
N ARG A 47 11.08 3.50 -9.33
CA ARG A 47 10.83 2.17 -9.91
C ARG A 47 10.29 2.28 -11.33
N MET A 48 9.33 3.18 -11.57
CA MET A 48 8.86 3.44 -12.92
C MET A 48 9.98 3.97 -13.82
N ILE A 49 10.79 4.92 -13.35
CA ILE A 49 11.92 5.46 -14.13
C ILE A 49 12.90 4.34 -14.54
N ALA A 50 13.14 3.37 -13.65
CA ALA A 50 14.02 2.23 -13.94
C ALA A 50 13.52 1.33 -15.09
N THR A 51 12.21 1.33 -15.41
CA THR A 51 11.65 0.60 -16.56
C THR A 51 11.68 1.41 -17.86
N GLY A 52 12.30 2.60 -17.87
CA GLY A 52 12.31 3.52 -19.02
C GLY A 52 11.12 4.47 -19.10
N PHE A 53 10.38 4.66 -18.00
CA PHE A 53 9.29 5.63 -17.92
C PHE A 53 9.79 7.08 -17.95
N ASP A 54 9.19 7.92 -18.79
CA ASP A 54 9.51 9.35 -18.88
C ASP A 54 8.74 10.17 -17.83
N ALA A 55 9.38 10.42 -16.69
CA ALA A 55 8.81 11.18 -15.59
C ALA A 55 8.91 12.70 -15.84
N HIS A 56 7.85 13.29 -16.41
CA HIS A 56 7.71 14.75 -16.58
C HIS A 56 7.75 15.49 -15.23
N PHE A 57 7.24 14.84 -14.17
CA PHE A 57 7.36 15.34 -12.81
C PHE A 57 7.80 14.20 -11.88
N PRO A 58 8.72 14.46 -10.93
CA PRO A 58 9.08 13.50 -9.91
C PRO A 58 7.93 13.28 -8.92
N MET A 59 7.64 12.02 -8.60
CA MET A 59 6.60 11.63 -7.62
C MET A 59 6.76 12.32 -6.27
N GLU A 60 7.99 12.61 -5.84
CA GLU A 60 8.30 13.27 -4.56
C GLU A 60 7.61 14.64 -4.41
N LYS A 61 7.24 15.30 -5.53
CA LYS A 61 6.47 16.56 -5.50
C LYS A 61 5.01 16.36 -5.09
N LEU A 62 4.48 15.14 -5.21
CA LEU A 62 3.13 14.76 -4.76
C LEU A 62 3.14 14.17 -3.35
N SER A 63 4.25 13.58 -2.91
CA SER A 63 4.36 12.92 -1.61
C SER A 63 4.46 13.94 -0.48
N VAL A 64 3.34 14.23 0.20
CA VAL A 64 3.41 15.19 1.31
C VAL A 64 3.76 14.54 2.64
N ARG A 65 4.76 15.15 3.31
CA ARG A 65 5.29 14.75 4.61
C ARG A 65 4.37 15.22 5.76
N GLY A 66 3.19 14.60 5.87
CA GLY A 66 2.27 14.78 7.01
C GLY A 66 1.17 15.83 6.80
N TYR A 67 0.18 15.82 7.70
CA TYR A 67 -1.12 16.50 7.50
C TYR A 67 -1.05 18.04 7.42
N VAL A 68 -0.13 18.69 8.15
CA VAL A 68 -0.03 20.17 8.18
C VAL A 68 0.84 20.71 7.04
N GLU A 69 1.92 20.00 6.69
CA GLU A 69 2.69 20.31 5.48
C GLU A 69 1.88 20.01 4.21
N ALA A 70 0.98 19.02 4.24
CA ALA A 70 0.05 18.71 3.15
C ALA A 70 -0.71 19.93 2.69
N LEU A 71 -1.30 20.68 3.63
CA LEU A 71 -2.10 21.86 3.30
C LEU A 71 -1.28 22.97 2.62
N LYS A 72 0.00 23.14 2.99
CA LYS A 72 0.88 24.16 2.39
C LYS A 72 1.30 23.82 0.96
N HIS A 73 1.38 22.54 0.62
CA HIS A 73 1.78 22.06 -0.70
C HIS A 73 0.61 21.87 -1.68
N ILE A 74 -0.65 21.93 -1.21
CA ILE A 74 -1.84 21.80 -2.06
C ILE A 74 -1.80 22.70 -3.30
N PRO A 75 -1.47 24.02 -3.23
CA PRO A 75 -1.44 24.86 -4.41
C PRO A 75 -0.45 24.37 -5.47
N GLY A 76 0.72 23.91 -5.04
CA GLY A 76 1.74 23.34 -5.93
C GLY A 76 1.29 22.04 -6.59
N ILE A 77 0.68 21.14 -5.81
CA ILE A 77 0.12 19.87 -6.29
C ILE A 77 -0.99 20.13 -7.33
N LEU A 78 -1.89 21.07 -7.05
CA LEU A 78 -2.95 21.46 -7.98
C LEU A 78 -2.39 22.12 -9.24
N GLY A 79 -1.29 22.89 -9.12
CA GLY A 79 -0.55 23.45 -10.23
C GLY A 79 0.00 22.37 -11.16
N ILE A 80 0.69 21.37 -10.60
CA ILE A 80 1.21 20.20 -11.35
C ILE A 80 0.06 19.46 -12.04
N ARG A 81 -1.04 19.20 -11.32
CA ARG A 81 -2.21 18.53 -11.88
C ARG A 81 -2.78 19.29 -13.08
N ASN A 82 -2.91 20.61 -12.96
CA ASN A 82 -3.46 21.44 -14.03
C ASN A 82 -2.52 21.52 -15.24
N GLU A 83 -1.21 21.55 -15.00
CA GLU A 83 -0.21 21.51 -16.07
C GLU A 83 -0.25 20.17 -16.81
N LEU A 84 -0.21 19.05 -16.09
CA LEU A 84 -0.31 17.73 -16.71
C LEU A 84 -1.64 17.56 -17.46
N LYS A 85 -2.75 18.02 -16.89
CA LYS A 85 -4.06 18.03 -17.57
C LYS A 85 -3.99 18.77 -18.91
N ARG A 86 -3.36 19.95 -18.95
CA ARG A 86 -3.19 20.72 -20.21
C ARG A 86 -2.37 19.95 -21.23
N GLN A 87 -1.26 19.36 -20.81
CA GLN A 87 -0.38 18.55 -21.68
C GLN A 87 -1.15 17.36 -22.28
N LEU A 88 -1.87 16.61 -21.43
CA LEU A 88 -2.63 15.42 -21.87
C LEU A 88 -3.83 15.75 -22.75
N LEU A 89 -4.42 16.94 -22.63
CA LEU A 89 -5.49 17.39 -23.52
C LEU A 89 -4.96 17.95 -24.85
N ALA A 90 -3.79 18.59 -24.84
CA ALA A 90 -3.15 19.11 -26.04
C ALA A 90 -2.58 17.99 -26.91
N GLU A 91 -2.04 16.94 -26.28
CA GLU A 91 -1.49 15.77 -26.97
C GLU A 91 -2.05 14.47 -26.34
N PRO A 92 -3.27 14.07 -26.75
CA PRO A 92 -4.01 12.96 -26.15
C PRO A 92 -3.23 11.63 -26.14
N PRO A 93 -3.08 10.96 -24.98
CA PRO A 93 -2.57 9.60 -24.94
C PRO A 93 -3.60 8.61 -25.49
N SER A 94 -3.13 7.41 -25.81
CA SER A 94 -4.00 6.26 -26.14
C SER A 94 -4.82 5.78 -24.94
N VAL A 95 -4.29 5.95 -23.72
CA VAL A 95 -4.96 5.71 -22.44
C VAL A 95 -4.25 6.49 -21.34
N PHE A 96 -5.01 6.96 -20.36
CA PHE A 96 -4.48 7.46 -19.09
C PHE A 96 -4.72 6.42 -17.98
N VAL A 97 -3.68 6.13 -17.19
CA VAL A 97 -3.75 5.22 -16.04
C VAL A 97 -3.41 5.97 -14.75
N GLY A 98 -4.42 6.22 -13.91
CA GLY A 98 -4.19 6.68 -12.54
C GLY A 98 -3.88 5.50 -11.63
N VAL A 99 -2.76 5.53 -10.91
CA VAL A 99 -2.37 4.47 -9.97
C VAL A 99 -2.46 5.00 -8.55
N ASP A 100 -3.42 4.45 -7.78
CA ASP A 100 -3.78 4.92 -6.44
C ASP A 100 -4.05 6.44 -6.43
N ALA A 101 -3.80 7.13 -5.32
CA ALA A 101 -3.90 8.59 -5.17
C ALA A 101 -5.22 9.18 -5.75
N PRO A 102 -6.39 8.64 -5.38
CA PRO A 102 -7.67 8.92 -6.03
C PRO A 102 -8.05 10.41 -6.04
N ASP A 103 -7.71 11.16 -5.00
CA ASP A 103 -8.04 12.59 -4.93
C ASP A 103 -7.26 13.44 -5.95
N PHE A 104 -6.05 12.99 -6.32
CA PHE A 104 -5.28 13.60 -7.40
C PHE A 104 -5.76 13.10 -8.75
N ASN A 105 -5.81 11.77 -8.91
CA ASN A 105 -6.06 11.09 -10.18
C ASN A 105 -7.49 11.29 -10.69
N PHE A 106 -8.53 11.29 -9.86
CA PHE A 106 -9.90 11.61 -10.32
C PHE A 106 -10.04 13.06 -10.84
N GLY A 107 -9.17 13.97 -10.42
CA GLY A 107 -9.10 15.33 -10.98
C GLY A 107 -8.52 15.40 -12.39
N LEU A 108 -7.78 14.37 -12.81
CA LEU A 108 -7.28 14.19 -14.18
C LEU A 108 -8.21 13.31 -14.99
N GLU A 109 -8.59 12.16 -14.46
CA GLU A 109 -9.39 11.16 -15.15
C GLU A 109 -10.74 11.69 -15.60
N HIS A 110 -11.46 12.42 -14.74
CA HIS A 110 -12.77 12.95 -15.08
C HIS A 110 -12.74 13.87 -16.32
N PRO A 111 -11.93 14.95 -16.37
CA PRO A 111 -11.88 15.79 -17.57
C PRO A 111 -11.23 15.12 -18.79
N LEU A 112 -10.30 14.18 -18.61
CA LEU A 112 -9.72 13.44 -19.73
C LEU A 112 -10.77 12.52 -20.38
N ARG A 113 -11.56 11.85 -19.56
CA ARG A 113 -12.68 11.01 -20.01
C ARG A 113 -13.76 11.82 -20.72
N GLU A 114 -14.11 13.00 -20.19
CA GLU A 114 -15.03 13.93 -20.87
C GLU A 114 -14.51 14.37 -22.25
N ALA A 115 -13.18 14.50 -22.40
CA ALA A 115 -12.53 14.77 -23.67
C ALA A 115 -12.39 13.53 -24.58
N GLY A 116 -12.90 12.36 -24.16
CA GLY A 116 -12.89 11.12 -24.94
C GLY A 116 -11.60 10.32 -24.89
N ILE A 117 -10.68 10.65 -23.96
CA ILE A 117 -9.46 9.90 -23.67
C ILE A 117 -9.82 8.74 -22.73
N PRO A 118 -9.50 7.49 -23.07
CA PRO A 118 -9.79 6.35 -22.20
C PRO A 118 -9.08 6.46 -20.85
N THR A 119 -9.80 6.23 -19.76
CA THR A 119 -9.23 6.28 -18.41
C THR A 119 -9.34 4.95 -17.69
N VAL A 120 -8.21 4.48 -17.17
CA VAL A 120 -8.12 3.31 -16.30
C VAL A 120 -7.63 3.77 -14.94
N HIS A 121 -8.22 3.24 -13.87
CA HIS A 121 -7.74 3.50 -12.51
C HIS A 121 -7.27 2.18 -11.90
N PHE A 122 -6.05 2.16 -11.38
CA PHE A 122 -5.43 1.00 -10.76
C PHE A 122 -5.40 1.16 -9.25
N VAL A 123 -5.97 0.18 -8.54
CA VAL A 123 -6.33 0.17 -7.11
C VAL A 123 -7.64 0.88 -6.88
N CYS A 124 -8.70 0.09 -6.62
CA CYS A 124 -9.96 0.66 -6.21
C CYS A 124 -9.76 1.43 -4.89
N PRO A 125 -10.06 2.73 -4.81
CA PRO A 125 -10.01 3.44 -3.54
C PRO A 125 -10.98 2.74 -2.59
N SER A 126 -10.66 2.65 -1.30
CA SER A 126 -11.39 1.84 -0.32
C SER A 126 -12.85 2.24 -0.09
N ILE A 127 -13.71 2.08 -1.09
CA ILE A 127 -15.12 2.47 -1.12
C ILE A 127 -15.94 1.70 -0.08
N TRP A 128 -15.50 0.48 0.24
CA TRP A 128 -16.06 -0.38 1.29
C TRP A 128 -15.90 0.23 2.68
N ALA A 129 -14.86 1.04 2.91
CA ALA A 129 -14.70 1.74 4.17
C ALA A 129 -15.66 2.95 4.31
N TRP A 130 -16.11 3.59 3.23
CA TRP A 130 -16.76 4.92 3.31
C TRP A 130 -18.22 4.97 2.80
N ARG A 131 -18.93 3.83 2.81
CA ARG A 131 -20.37 3.67 2.49
C ARG A 131 -20.89 4.62 1.39
N GLY A 132 -20.33 4.48 0.18
CA GLY A 132 -20.99 4.85 -1.08
C GLY A 132 -20.77 6.27 -1.63
N GLY A 133 -20.31 7.25 -0.84
CA GLY A 133 -20.20 8.64 -1.33
C GLY A 133 -19.24 8.84 -2.52
N ARG A 134 -18.16 8.04 -2.60
CA ARG A 134 -17.15 8.15 -3.67
C ARG A 134 -17.54 7.43 -4.96
N ILE A 135 -18.53 6.53 -4.93
CA ILE A 135 -18.87 5.69 -6.09
C ILE A 135 -19.29 6.54 -7.30
N LYS A 136 -20.00 7.65 -7.04
CA LYS A 136 -20.42 8.61 -8.08
C LYS A 136 -19.24 9.32 -8.73
N LYS A 137 -18.16 9.59 -7.99
CA LYS A 137 -16.94 10.19 -8.56
C LYS A 137 -16.21 9.19 -9.45
N ILE A 138 -16.10 7.94 -8.99
CA ILE A 138 -15.51 6.84 -9.76
C ILE A 138 -16.27 6.65 -11.07
N ALA A 139 -17.60 6.53 -11.01
CA ALA A 139 -18.43 6.32 -12.19
C ALA A 139 -18.32 7.44 -13.24
N LYS A 140 -17.93 8.65 -12.84
CA LYS A 140 -17.66 9.78 -13.74
C LYS A 140 -16.23 9.84 -14.24
N ALA A 141 -15.27 9.38 -13.44
CA ALA A 141 -13.85 9.51 -13.74
C ALA A 141 -13.31 8.38 -14.62
N VAL A 142 -13.78 7.15 -14.42
CA VAL A 142 -13.07 5.96 -14.92
C VAL A 142 -13.88 5.20 -15.96
N ASP A 143 -13.25 4.80 -17.08
CA ASP A 143 -13.83 3.84 -18.02
C ASP A 143 -13.68 2.40 -17.53
N HIS A 144 -12.55 2.07 -16.88
CA HIS A 144 -12.31 0.74 -16.32
C HIS A 144 -11.50 0.78 -15.02
N MET A 145 -11.92 0.03 -14.00
CA MET A 145 -11.24 -0.09 -12.71
C MET A 145 -10.45 -1.41 -12.63
N LEU A 146 -9.18 -1.36 -12.21
CA LEU A 146 -8.38 -2.53 -11.89
C LEU A 146 -8.42 -2.75 -10.37
N CYS A 147 -9.11 -3.80 -9.97
CA CYS A 147 -9.38 -4.17 -8.59
C CYS A 147 -8.30 -5.11 -8.06
N VAL A 148 -7.77 -4.82 -6.88
CA VAL A 148 -6.74 -5.63 -6.22
C VAL A 148 -7.32 -6.60 -5.19
N PHE A 149 -8.61 -6.44 -4.83
CA PHE A 149 -9.33 -7.35 -3.96
C PHE A 149 -10.59 -7.92 -4.64
N PRO A 150 -10.91 -9.21 -4.43
CA PRO A 150 -11.94 -9.91 -5.21
C PRO A 150 -13.36 -9.36 -4.99
N PHE A 151 -13.65 -8.80 -3.81
CA PHE A 151 -14.98 -8.27 -3.50
C PHE A 151 -15.26 -6.89 -4.14
N GLU A 152 -14.24 -6.20 -4.64
CA GLU A 152 -14.36 -4.82 -5.16
C GLU A 152 -15.16 -4.78 -6.46
N THR A 153 -15.00 -5.77 -7.33
CA THR A 153 -15.69 -5.83 -8.64
C THR A 153 -17.20 -5.84 -8.45
N ALA A 154 -17.72 -6.68 -7.55
CA ALA A 154 -19.15 -6.75 -7.23
C ALA A 154 -19.71 -5.43 -6.66
N LEU A 155 -18.88 -4.61 -6.00
CA LEU A 155 -19.29 -3.28 -5.51
C LEU A 155 -19.40 -2.26 -6.66
N LEU A 156 -18.49 -2.35 -7.62
CA LEU A 156 -18.41 -1.44 -8.77
C LEU A 156 -19.44 -1.76 -9.85
N GLU A 157 -19.72 -3.05 -10.08
CA GLU A 157 -20.74 -3.52 -11.01
C GLU A 157 -22.12 -2.98 -10.64
N LYS A 158 -22.46 -2.96 -9.34
CA LYS A 158 -23.71 -2.37 -8.83
C LYS A 158 -23.84 -0.87 -9.13
N ALA A 159 -22.72 -0.20 -9.40
CA ALA A 159 -22.67 1.21 -9.75
C ALA A 159 -22.48 1.45 -11.25
N GLY A 160 -22.51 0.39 -12.08
CA GLY A 160 -22.33 0.49 -13.53
C GLY A 160 -20.90 0.81 -13.97
N VAL A 161 -19.90 0.57 -13.12
CA VAL A 161 -18.48 0.81 -13.44
C VAL A 161 -17.86 -0.51 -13.88
N ALA A 162 -17.28 -0.54 -15.08
CA ALA A 162 -16.55 -1.70 -15.56
C ALA A 162 -15.30 -1.92 -14.68
N ALA A 163 -15.11 -3.17 -14.22
CA ALA A 163 -14.05 -3.51 -13.31
C ALA A 163 -13.47 -4.89 -13.63
N SER A 164 -12.19 -5.09 -13.36
CA SER A 164 -11.53 -6.39 -13.46
C SER A 164 -10.70 -6.67 -12.23
N TYR A 165 -10.87 -7.86 -11.66
CA TYR A 165 -10.01 -8.33 -10.59
C TYR A 165 -8.68 -8.81 -11.16
N VAL A 166 -7.60 -8.19 -10.72
CA VAL A 166 -6.23 -8.45 -11.18
C VAL A 166 -5.32 -9.00 -10.08
N GLY A 167 -5.84 -9.22 -8.87
CA GLY A 167 -5.02 -9.59 -7.72
C GLY A 167 -4.17 -8.44 -7.19
N HIS A 168 -3.34 -8.75 -6.19
CA HIS A 168 -2.49 -7.76 -5.54
C HIS A 168 -1.01 -8.05 -5.85
N PRO A 169 -0.21 -7.11 -6.41
CA PRO A 169 1.16 -7.38 -6.84
C PRO A 169 2.09 -7.95 -5.76
N LEU A 170 1.94 -7.50 -4.52
CA LEU A 170 2.66 -8.08 -3.38
C LEU A 170 2.49 -9.60 -3.24
N ALA A 171 1.35 -10.17 -3.62
CA ALA A 171 1.15 -11.62 -3.60
C ALA A 171 1.85 -12.33 -4.76
N ASP A 172 2.16 -11.62 -5.85
CA ASP A 172 3.00 -12.16 -6.92
C ASP A 172 4.49 -12.14 -6.52
N GLU A 173 4.94 -11.06 -5.87
CA GLU A 173 6.32 -10.83 -5.41
C GLU A 173 6.72 -11.69 -4.19
N ILE A 174 5.85 -11.80 -3.18
CA ILE A 174 6.15 -12.54 -1.94
C ILE A 174 6.07 -14.05 -2.22
N PRO A 175 7.07 -14.85 -1.80
CA PRO A 175 6.98 -16.31 -1.91
C PRO A 175 5.91 -16.87 -0.97
N LEU A 176 5.25 -17.96 -1.39
CA LEU A 176 4.25 -18.65 -0.54
C LEU A 176 4.84 -19.15 0.78
N VAL A 177 6.12 -19.54 0.75
CA VAL A 177 6.90 -19.98 1.91
C VAL A 177 8.06 -19.00 2.12
N PRO A 178 7.96 -18.06 3.07
CA PRO A 178 9.03 -17.11 3.35
C PRO A 178 10.22 -17.75 4.07
N ASP A 179 11.44 -17.40 3.66
CA ASP A 179 12.68 -17.85 4.31
C ASP A 179 13.02 -16.99 5.53
N THR A 180 12.52 -17.41 6.70
CA THR A 180 12.74 -16.71 7.96
C THR A 180 14.21 -16.73 8.39
N LEU A 181 14.91 -17.86 8.23
CA LEU A 181 16.31 -17.99 8.63
C LEU A 181 17.23 -17.20 7.70
N GLY A 182 16.99 -17.24 6.38
CA GLY A 182 17.70 -16.41 5.42
C GLY A 182 17.53 -14.92 5.72
N ALA A 183 16.31 -14.48 6.05
CA ALA A 183 16.06 -13.10 6.45
C ALA A 183 16.80 -12.69 7.73
N ARG A 184 16.86 -13.58 8.74
CA ARG A 184 17.65 -13.35 9.97
C ARG A 184 19.14 -13.19 9.65
N ARG A 185 19.71 -14.08 8.84
CA ARG A 185 21.11 -14.00 8.41
C ARG A 185 21.42 -12.72 7.65
N ALA A 186 20.56 -12.35 6.70
CA ALA A 186 20.73 -11.14 5.90
C ALA A 186 20.73 -9.85 6.75
N LEU A 187 20.01 -9.86 7.87
CA LEU A 187 19.95 -8.74 8.82
C LEU A 187 20.96 -8.85 9.98
N GLY A 188 21.77 -9.91 10.04
CA GLY A 188 22.67 -10.16 11.16
C GLY A 188 21.96 -10.39 12.50
N LEU A 189 20.72 -10.89 12.46
CA LEU A 189 19.93 -11.23 13.65
C LEU A 189 20.26 -12.65 14.14
N ALA A 190 19.95 -12.92 15.41
CA ALA A 190 20.11 -14.26 15.97
C ALA A 190 19.22 -15.28 15.25
N GLU A 191 19.80 -16.44 14.92
CA GLU A 191 19.06 -17.53 14.28
C GLU A 191 18.09 -18.23 15.25
N ASP A 192 18.36 -18.14 16.55
CA ASP A 192 17.57 -18.70 17.64
C ASP A 192 16.84 -17.63 18.46
N GLY A 193 15.87 -18.08 19.25
CA GLY A 193 15.06 -17.23 20.12
C GLY A 193 13.96 -16.45 19.39
N PRO A 194 13.00 -15.88 20.16
CA PRO A 194 11.89 -15.15 19.60
C PRO A 194 12.30 -13.75 19.14
N ILE A 195 11.87 -13.37 17.94
CA ILE A 195 12.05 -12.02 17.39
C ILE A 195 10.68 -11.41 17.08
N ILE A 196 10.42 -10.19 17.57
CA ILE A 196 9.25 -9.41 17.19
C ILE A 196 9.67 -8.27 16.26
N ALA A 197 9.02 -8.17 15.10
CA ALA A 197 9.14 -6.97 14.27
C ALA A 197 8.17 -5.89 14.77
N VAL A 198 8.67 -4.66 14.95
CA VAL A 198 7.87 -3.53 15.42
C VAL A 198 7.87 -2.43 14.37
N LEU A 199 6.70 -2.10 13.85
CA LEU A 199 6.54 -1.15 12.74
C LEU A 199 5.64 0.01 13.18
N PRO A 200 6.22 1.09 13.75
CA PRO A 200 5.46 2.19 14.34
C PRO A 200 4.79 3.12 13.32
N GLY A 201 5.14 3.01 12.03
CA GLY A 201 4.55 3.79 10.95
C GLY A 201 5.59 4.33 9.97
N SER A 202 5.12 4.91 8.88
CA SER A 202 5.96 5.47 7.81
C SER A 202 5.94 7.00 7.80
N ARG A 203 5.20 7.63 8.72
CA ARG A 203 5.07 9.08 8.83
C ARG A 203 5.47 9.57 10.22
N ARG A 204 6.05 10.77 10.27
CA ARG A 204 6.41 11.48 11.50
C ARG A 204 5.29 11.48 12.55
N SER A 205 4.10 11.93 12.16
CA SER A 205 2.94 11.99 13.07
C SER A 205 2.51 10.63 13.61
N GLU A 206 2.76 9.55 12.87
CA GLU A 206 2.40 8.20 13.32
C GLU A 206 3.38 7.75 14.41
N ILE A 207 4.69 7.96 14.19
CA ILE A 207 5.74 7.68 15.17
C ILE A 207 5.54 8.52 16.44
N ASP A 208 5.26 9.82 16.31
CA ASP A 208 5.04 10.72 17.45
C ASP A 208 3.86 10.24 18.34
N LEU A 209 2.79 9.70 17.72
CA LEU A 209 1.59 9.28 18.44
C LEU A 209 1.69 7.87 19.04
N ILE A 210 2.25 6.91 18.30
CA ILE A 210 2.23 5.49 18.71
C ILE A 210 3.57 4.97 19.20
N GLY A 211 4.68 5.61 18.80
CA GLY A 211 6.06 5.23 19.15
C GLY A 211 6.25 5.06 20.65
N PRO A 212 5.96 6.07 21.50
CA PRO A 212 6.12 5.92 22.95
C PRO A 212 5.35 4.73 23.53
N THR A 213 4.16 4.43 23.01
CA THR A 213 3.35 3.28 23.46
C THR A 213 3.97 1.96 23.03
N PHE A 214 4.52 1.89 21.81
CA PHE A 214 5.20 0.69 21.32
C PHE A 214 6.49 0.41 22.09
N PHE A 215 7.30 1.43 22.39
CA PHE A 215 8.51 1.26 23.19
C PHE A 215 8.22 0.79 24.62
N ALA A 216 7.24 1.38 25.29
CA ALA A 216 6.79 0.91 26.59
C ALA A 216 6.25 -0.53 26.55
N ALA A 217 5.56 -0.93 25.47
CA ALA A 217 5.11 -2.31 25.29
C ALA A 217 6.30 -3.26 25.09
N MET A 218 7.33 -2.86 24.32
CA MET A 218 8.55 -3.64 24.13
C MET A 218 9.26 -3.90 25.46
N GLU A 219 9.38 -2.91 26.34
CA GLU A 219 9.98 -3.11 27.66
C GLU A 219 9.20 -4.13 28.50
N MET A 220 7.87 -3.98 28.54
CA MET A 220 7.01 -4.93 29.25
C MET A 220 7.16 -6.35 28.71
N MET A 221 7.26 -6.50 27.38
CA MET A 221 7.44 -7.80 26.75
C MET A 221 8.81 -8.41 27.09
N GLN A 222 9.89 -7.60 27.05
CA GLN A 222 11.23 -8.09 27.35
C GLN A 222 11.44 -8.40 28.83
N HIS A 223 10.78 -7.67 29.74
CA HIS A 223 10.77 -8.02 31.16
C HIS A 223 10.12 -9.38 31.41
N GLN A 224 9.09 -9.75 30.64
CA GLN A 224 8.44 -11.06 30.74
C GLN A 224 9.23 -12.17 30.02
N GLU A 225 9.92 -11.84 28.93
CA GLU A 225 10.70 -12.76 28.10
C GLU A 225 12.10 -12.18 27.85
N PRO A 226 13.07 -12.37 28.76
CA PRO A 226 14.39 -11.74 28.64
C PRO A 226 15.19 -12.13 27.38
N SER A 227 14.86 -13.27 26.76
CA SER A 227 15.46 -13.73 25.50
C SER A 227 14.86 -13.07 24.26
N LEU A 228 13.74 -12.33 24.40
CA LEU A 228 13.05 -11.67 23.32
C LEU A 228 13.88 -10.52 22.74
N ARG A 229 13.92 -10.48 21.41
CA ARG A 229 14.60 -9.43 20.64
C ARG A 229 13.61 -8.72 19.74
N PHE A 230 13.93 -7.49 19.38
CA PHE A 230 13.11 -6.66 18.51
C PHE A 230 13.88 -6.22 17.27
N VAL A 231 13.17 -6.14 16.14
CA VAL A 231 13.67 -5.51 14.92
C VAL A 231 12.69 -4.41 14.48
N MET A 232 13.20 -3.21 14.21
CA MET A 232 12.40 -2.06 13.81
C MET A 232 12.94 -1.43 12.54
N PRO A 233 12.24 -1.57 11.40
CA PRO A 233 12.64 -0.92 10.16
C PRO A 233 12.29 0.57 10.18
N ALA A 234 13.30 1.42 10.07
CA ALA A 234 13.11 2.85 9.86
C ALA A 234 12.95 3.13 8.36
N ALA A 235 11.75 3.52 7.92
CA ALA A 235 11.44 3.64 6.49
C ALA A 235 12.30 4.69 5.75
N THR A 236 12.85 5.69 6.46
CA THR A 236 13.77 6.69 5.91
C THR A 236 14.81 7.09 6.95
N PRO A 237 15.97 7.65 6.53
CA PRO A 237 16.97 8.19 7.46
C PRO A 237 16.39 9.25 8.42
N ALA A 238 15.46 10.08 7.96
CA ALA A 238 14.81 11.08 8.80
C ALA A 238 13.95 10.43 9.91
N LEU A 239 13.26 9.33 9.61
CA LEU A 239 12.50 8.59 10.62
C LEU A 239 13.42 7.83 11.58
N ARG A 240 14.59 7.37 11.13
CA ARG A 240 15.60 6.79 12.02
C ARG A 240 16.06 7.80 13.07
N GLU A 241 16.37 9.01 12.65
CA GLU A 241 16.75 10.10 13.57
C GLU A 241 15.62 10.43 14.56
N MET A 242 14.37 10.36 14.11
CA MET A 242 13.20 10.54 14.98
C MET A 242 13.03 9.43 16.01
N LEU A 243 13.44 8.19 15.72
CA LEU A 243 13.37 7.09 16.66
C LEU A 243 14.48 7.17 17.72
N ARG A 244 15.59 7.86 17.44
CA ARG A 244 16.76 7.91 18.33
C ARG A 244 16.41 8.32 19.78
N PRO A 245 15.65 9.41 20.05
CA PRO A 245 15.28 9.77 21.43
C PRO A 245 14.48 8.68 22.16
N LEU A 246 13.64 7.92 21.44
CA LEU A 246 12.90 6.80 22.02
C LEU A 246 13.82 5.61 22.31
N VAL A 247 14.82 5.35 21.47
CA VAL A 247 15.83 4.31 21.73
C VAL A 247 16.67 4.68 22.94
N ASP A 248 17.16 5.92 22.99
CA ASP A 248 18.02 6.41 24.06
C ASP A 248 17.32 6.39 25.43
N SER A 249 15.99 6.57 25.46
CA SER A 249 15.22 6.49 26.70
C SER A 249 14.88 5.06 27.15
N HIS A 250 15.22 4.04 26.35
CA HIS A 250 14.97 2.62 26.65
C HIS A 250 16.25 1.78 26.41
N PRO A 251 17.38 2.08 27.09
CA PRO A 251 18.69 1.50 26.79
C PRO A 251 18.81 -0.01 27.06
N GLY A 252 17.88 -0.58 27.83
CA GLY A 252 17.81 -2.03 28.10
C GLY A 252 17.17 -2.85 26.99
N LEU A 253 16.57 -2.20 25.97
CA LEU A 253 15.88 -2.91 24.91
C LEU A 253 16.85 -3.61 23.97
N ALA A 254 16.65 -4.92 23.74
CA ALA A 254 17.37 -5.66 22.70
C ALA A 254 16.77 -5.37 21.32
N LEU A 255 16.96 -4.14 20.85
CA LEU A 255 16.36 -3.60 19.63
C LEU A 255 17.40 -3.38 18.53
N THR A 256 17.16 -3.95 17.35
CA THR A 256 17.90 -3.67 16.12
C THR A 256 17.10 -2.75 15.21
N ILE A 257 17.67 -1.60 14.81
CA ILE A 257 17.04 -0.70 13.84
C ILE A 257 17.69 -0.88 12.46
N THR A 258 16.87 -1.19 11.46
CA THR A 258 17.31 -1.36 10.06
C THR A 258 16.96 -0.12 9.23
N ASP A 259 17.77 0.19 8.22
CA ASP A 259 17.46 1.24 7.24
C ASP A 259 16.56 0.68 6.14
N GLY A 260 15.29 1.01 6.19
CA GLY A 260 14.26 0.42 5.34
C GLY A 260 14.14 -1.09 5.57
N GLN A 261 14.03 -1.84 4.48
CA GLN A 261 13.95 -3.31 4.48
C GLN A 261 12.83 -3.88 5.38
N ALA A 262 11.69 -3.19 5.44
CA ALA A 262 10.58 -3.57 6.31
C ALA A 262 10.10 -5.01 6.05
N GLN A 263 9.99 -5.40 4.77
CA GLN A 263 9.61 -6.77 4.40
C GLN A 263 10.62 -7.82 4.90
N LEU A 264 11.93 -7.53 4.83
CA LEU A 264 12.97 -8.43 5.33
C LEU A 264 12.90 -8.55 6.87
N ALA A 265 12.72 -7.42 7.57
CA ALA A 265 12.54 -7.40 9.02
C ALA A 265 11.30 -8.19 9.46
N MET A 266 10.18 -8.03 8.76
CA MET A 266 8.97 -8.81 8.99
C MET A 266 9.18 -10.31 8.69
N THR A 267 9.92 -10.63 7.63
CA THR A 267 10.23 -12.03 7.27
C THR A 267 11.07 -12.71 8.35
N ALA A 268 12.02 -11.99 8.95
CA ALA A 268 12.89 -12.50 10.01
C ALA A 268 12.18 -12.73 11.36
N ALA A 269 11.05 -12.07 11.61
CA ALA A 269 10.34 -12.10 12.88
C ALA A 269 9.37 -13.28 13.03
N ASP A 270 9.06 -13.64 14.28
CA ASP A 270 8.09 -14.68 14.63
C ASP A 270 6.69 -14.13 14.91
N ALA A 271 6.60 -12.86 15.31
CA ALA A 271 5.36 -12.10 15.43
C ALA A 271 5.60 -10.61 15.13
N ILE A 272 4.52 -9.88 14.82
CA ILE A 272 4.62 -8.49 14.38
C ILE A 272 3.71 -7.59 15.21
N LEU A 273 4.25 -6.52 15.78
CA LEU A 273 3.47 -5.40 16.32
C LEU A 273 3.49 -4.26 15.30
N VAL A 274 2.35 -3.97 14.68
CA VAL A 274 2.31 -3.14 13.48
C VAL A 274 1.23 -2.08 13.56
N LYS A 275 1.58 -0.90 13.07
CA LYS A 275 0.62 0.18 12.83
C LYS A 275 -0.28 -0.18 11.64
N SER A 276 -1.59 0.08 11.73
CA SER A 276 -2.54 -0.17 10.63
C SER A 276 -2.14 0.50 9.29
N GLY A 277 -2.09 -0.28 8.21
CA GLY A 277 -1.73 0.16 6.86
C GLY A 277 -1.48 -1.03 5.92
N THR A 278 -0.96 -0.75 4.71
CA THR A 278 -0.64 -1.77 3.70
C THR A 278 0.30 -2.86 4.21
N VAL A 279 1.19 -2.49 5.13
CA VAL A 279 2.13 -3.41 5.80
C VAL A 279 1.44 -4.56 6.55
N THR A 280 0.17 -4.40 6.94
CA THR A 280 -0.62 -5.48 7.55
C THR A 280 -0.94 -6.59 6.55
N LEU A 281 -1.12 -6.25 5.26
CA LEU A 281 -1.28 -7.24 4.20
C LEU A 281 0.05 -7.94 3.92
N GLU A 282 1.17 -7.22 3.86
CA GLU A 282 2.50 -7.82 3.71
C GLU A 282 2.78 -8.84 4.82
N ALA A 283 2.52 -8.47 6.07
CA ALA A 283 2.66 -9.37 7.22
C ALA A 283 1.81 -10.65 7.07
N ALA A 284 0.57 -10.52 6.57
CA ALA A 284 -0.28 -11.68 6.29
C ALA A 284 0.27 -12.53 5.14
N LEU A 285 0.71 -11.91 4.04
CA LEU A 285 1.33 -12.63 2.92
C LEU A 285 2.58 -13.40 3.35
N LEU A 286 3.34 -12.87 4.32
CA LEU A 286 4.49 -13.51 4.98
C LEU A 286 4.11 -14.55 6.07
N LYS A 287 2.82 -14.85 6.24
CA LYS A 287 2.28 -15.82 7.21
C LYS A 287 2.60 -15.48 8.67
N LYS A 288 2.85 -14.20 8.97
CA LYS A 288 3.29 -13.78 10.31
C LYS A 288 2.07 -13.47 11.19
N PRO A 289 1.99 -14.04 12.41
CA PRO A 289 1.02 -13.60 13.39
C PRO A 289 1.31 -12.13 13.75
N MET A 290 0.26 -11.35 14.00
CA MET A 290 0.43 -9.91 14.22
C MET A 290 -0.61 -9.32 15.17
N VAL A 291 -0.27 -8.17 15.74
CA VAL A 291 -1.18 -7.26 16.44
C VAL A 291 -1.21 -5.94 15.70
N ILE A 292 -2.40 -5.53 15.29
CA ILE A 292 -2.60 -4.27 14.59
C ILE A 292 -2.98 -3.21 15.61
N SER A 293 -2.27 -2.07 15.59
CA SER A 293 -2.60 -0.94 16.43
C SER A 293 -2.65 0.36 15.62
N TYR A 294 -3.41 1.34 16.10
CA TYR A 294 -3.42 2.66 15.48
C TYR A 294 -3.93 3.72 16.45
N LYS A 295 -3.26 4.88 16.47
CA LYS A 295 -3.71 6.09 17.18
C LYS A 295 -3.85 7.22 16.16
N VAL A 296 -5.00 7.89 16.16
CA VAL A 296 -5.20 9.13 15.40
C VAL A 296 -5.38 10.29 16.37
N PRO A 297 -5.13 11.55 15.95
CA PRO A 297 -5.49 12.69 16.76
C PRO A 297 -6.94 12.62 17.22
N TRP A 298 -7.21 13.03 18.47
CA TRP A 298 -8.51 12.86 19.11
C TRP A 298 -9.68 13.38 18.28
N LEU A 299 -9.51 14.56 17.66
CA LEU A 299 -10.53 15.17 16.81
C LEU A 299 -10.87 14.30 15.59
N THR A 300 -9.86 13.72 14.94
CA THR A 300 -10.03 12.76 13.85
C THR A 300 -10.79 11.52 14.34
N GLY A 301 -10.45 11.01 15.52
CA GLY A 301 -11.15 9.87 16.13
C GLY A 301 -12.64 10.13 16.38
N GLN A 302 -13.00 11.34 16.80
CA GLN A 302 -14.41 11.73 17.00
C GLN A 302 -15.19 11.82 15.68
N ILE A 303 -14.57 12.33 14.62
CA ILE A 303 -15.18 12.40 13.28
C ILE A 303 -15.39 10.99 12.73
N MET A 304 -14.39 10.11 12.88
CA MET A 304 -14.46 8.75 12.36
C MET A 304 -15.53 7.90 13.07
N ARG A 305 -15.77 8.10 14.38
CA ARG A 305 -16.81 7.37 15.13
C ARG A 305 -18.21 7.48 14.54
N ARG A 306 -18.50 8.54 13.78
CA ARG A 306 -19.84 8.80 13.22
C ARG A 306 -20.07 8.19 11.83
N GLN A 307 -19.07 7.54 11.23
CA GLN A 307 -19.11 7.22 9.79
C GLN A 307 -19.44 5.75 9.42
N GLY A 308 -19.97 4.94 10.35
CA GLY A 308 -20.52 3.62 10.00
C GLY A 308 -19.53 2.66 9.31
N TYR A 309 -18.25 2.76 9.67
CA TYR A 309 -17.16 1.94 9.15
C TYR A 309 -17.36 0.44 9.43
N LEU A 310 -16.60 -0.39 8.72
CA LEU A 310 -16.40 -1.79 9.08
C LEU A 310 -15.85 -1.89 10.52
N PRO A 311 -16.13 -2.99 11.23
CA PRO A 311 -15.68 -3.16 12.61
C PRO A 311 -14.15 -3.33 12.73
N TYR A 312 -13.48 -3.61 11.61
CA TYR A 312 -12.03 -3.81 11.51
C TYR A 312 -11.40 -2.79 10.55
N VAL A 313 -10.13 -2.46 10.80
CA VAL A 313 -9.32 -1.53 10.00
C VAL A 313 -8.16 -2.21 9.28
N GLY A 314 -7.72 -3.39 9.73
CA GLY A 314 -6.61 -4.12 9.14
C GLY A 314 -7.03 -4.89 7.90
N LEU A 315 -6.19 -4.85 6.85
CA LEU A 315 -6.45 -5.58 5.61
C LEU A 315 -6.68 -7.09 5.80
N PRO A 316 -5.96 -7.79 6.70
CA PRO A 316 -6.20 -9.22 6.93
C PRO A 316 -7.63 -9.51 7.43
N ASN A 317 -8.13 -8.68 8.35
CA ASN A 317 -9.49 -8.83 8.88
C ASN A 317 -10.56 -8.40 7.87
N ILE A 318 -10.28 -7.36 7.07
CA ILE A 318 -11.14 -6.93 5.96
C ILE A 318 -11.31 -8.05 4.95
N LEU A 319 -10.22 -8.66 4.52
CA LEU A 319 -10.22 -9.73 3.53
C LEU A 319 -10.86 -11.02 4.07
N ALA A 320 -10.67 -11.32 5.36
CA ALA A 320 -11.31 -12.45 6.00
C ALA A 320 -12.79 -12.22 6.33
N GLY A 321 -13.27 -10.97 6.28
CA GLY A 321 -14.62 -10.60 6.70
C GLY A 321 -14.88 -10.72 8.21
N ARG A 322 -13.86 -11.05 9.01
CA ARG A 322 -13.92 -11.33 10.45
C ARG A 322 -12.58 -11.00 11.12
N PHE A 323 -12.57 -10.90 12.45
CA PHE A 323 -11.32 -10.78 13.21
C PHE A 323 -10.54 -12.11 13.15
N VAL A 324 -9.45 -12.10 12.40
CA VAL A 324 -8.42 -13.15 12.40
C VAL A 324 -7.21 -12.74 13.24
N VAL A 325 -6.90 -11.44 13.28
CA VAL A 325 -5.83 -10.87 14.11
C VAL A 325 -6.38 -9.77 15.02
N PRO A 326 -5.82 -9.61 16.23
CA PRO A 326 -6.27 -8.58 17.17
C PRO A 326 -6.00 -7.17 16.64
N GLU A 327 -7.00 -6.30 16.78
CA GLU A 327 -6.89 -4.86 16.52
C GLU A 327 -7.09 -4.09 17.81
N ILE A 328 -6.04 -3.43 18.30
CA ILE A 328 -6.06 -2.67 19.55
C ILE A 328 -5.86 -1.20 19.20
N LEU A 329 -6.96 -0.45 19.18
CA LEU A 329 -7.01 0.88 18.57
C LEU A 329 -7.23 2.00 19.60
N GLN A 330 -6.69 3.18 19.28
CA GLN A 330 -6.93 4.43 20.00
C GLN A 330 -6.63 4.35 21.50
N HIS A 331 -7.63 4.56 22.35
CA HIS A 331 -7.51 4.56 23.80
C HIS A 331 -7.32 3.15 24.37
N PHE A 332 -7.69 2.10 23.63
CA PHE A 332 -7.42 0.71 24.03
C PHE A 332 -5.96 0.31 23.78
N ALA A 333 -5.22 1.04 22.93
CA ALA A 333 -3.81 0.81 22.66
C ALA A 333 -2.95 1.32 23.83
N THR A 334 -3.06 0.66 24.97
CA THR A 334 -2.17 0.82 26.12
C THR A 334 -0.93 -0.08 25.96
N PRO A 335 0.22 0.27 26.56
CA PRO A 335 1.41 -0.57 26.50
C PRO A 335 1.14 -2.01 26.97
N GLN A 336 0.40 -2.16 28.08
CA GLN A 336 -0.01 -3.45 28.65
C GLN A 336 -0.80 -4.29 27.63
N ALA A 337 -1.86 -3.72 27.04
CA ALA A 337 -2.73 -4.46 26.12
C ALA A 337 -1.97 -4.89 24.85
N LEU A 338 -1.08 -4.03 24.34
CA LEU A 338 -0.25 -4.37 23.19
C LEU A 338 0.76 -5.46 23.52
N ALA A 339 1.43 -5.38 24.68
CA ALA A 339 2.37 -6.39 25.14
C ALA A 339 1.71 -7.76 25.31
N GLU A 340 0.59 -7.83 26.03
CA GLU A 340 -0.15 -9.07 26.28
C GLU A 340 -0.63 -9.71 24.98
N ALA A 341 -1.24 -8.92 24.07
CA ALA A 341 -1.73 -9.44 22.81
C ALA A 341 -0.60 -9.93 21.90
N THR A 342 0.54 -9.22 21.88
CA THR A 342 1.68 -9.58 21.02
C THR A 342 2.36 -10.85 21.54
N LEU A 343 2.58 -10.95 22.85
CA LEU A 343 3.10 -12.19 23.45
C LEU A 343 2.15 -13.37 23.27
N LYS A 344 0.82 -13.14 23.32
CA LYS A 344 -0.16 -14.19 23.01
C LYS A 344 -0.01 -14.66 21.56
N GLN A 345 0.10 -13.74 20.59
CA GLN A 345 0.32 -14.08 19.18
C GLN A 345 1.66 -14.83 18.97
N LEU A 346 2.69 -14.49 19.73
CA LEU A 346 4.00 -15.15 19.69
C LEU A 346 3.94 -16.59 20.24
N ARG A 347 3.24 -16.81 21.37
CA ARG A 347 3.23 -18.08 22.12
C ARG A 347 2.21 -19.10 21.61
N ASP A 348 1.09 -18.66 21.05
CA ASP A 348 -0.02 -19.54 20.68
C ASP A 348 0.25 -20.31 19.37
N GLU A 349 0.86 -21.49 19.48
CA GLU A 349 1.22 -22.34 18.32
C GLU A 349 0.02 -22.76 17.48
N THR A 350 -1.10 -23.07 18.13
CA THR A 350 -2.33 -23.49 17.45
C THR A 350 -2.87 -22.34 16.62
N ASN A 351 -2.95 -21.13 17.20
CA ASN A 351 -3.38 -19.95 16.47
C ASN A 351 -2.40 -19.60 15.32
N ARG A 352 -1.09 -19.78 15.50
CA ARG A 352 -0.10 -19.57 14.42
C ARG A 352 -0.34 -20.49 13.23
N ARG A 353 -0.68 -21.75 13.46
CA ARG A 353 -1.04 -22.70 12.38
C ARG A 353 -2.31 -22.25 11.66
N THR A 354 -3.37 -21.94 12.41
CA THR A 354 -4.63 -21.42 11.84
C THR A 354 -4.42 -20.15 11.01
N LEU A 355 -3.61 -19.20 11.51
CA LEU A 355 -3.27 -17.99 10.76
C LEU A 355 -2.48 -18.29 9.50
N THR A 356 -1.55 -19.24 9.56
CA THR A 356 -0.78 -19.68 8.38
C THR A 356 -1.70 -20.21 7.30
N GLU A 357 -2.69 -21.04 7.65
CA GLU A 357 -3.69 -21.57 6.70
C GLU A 357 -4.51 -20.44 6.07
N ILE A 358 -5.15 -19.60 6.90
CA ILE A 358 -5.96 -18.45 6.45
C ILE A 358 -5.15 -17.53 5.53
N PHE A 359 -3.91 -17.23 5.92
CA PHE A 359 -3.05 -16.34 5.14
C PHE A 359 -2.46 -16.99 3.90
N THR A 360 -2.40 -18.31 3.83
CA THR A 360 -2.03 -19.06 2.62
C THR A 360 -3.17 -19.02 1.61
N GLU A 361 -4.39 -19.28 2.04
CA GLU A 361 -5.58 -19.14 1.20
C GLU A 361 -5.72 -17.71 0.67
N MET A 362 -5.57 -16.71 1.54
CA MET A 362 -5.56 -15.31 1.15
C MET A 362 -4.49 -14.99 0.10
N HIS A 363 -3.27 -15.53 0.28
CA HIS A 363 -2.19 -15.34 -0.68
C HIS A 363 -2.55 -15.93 -2.04
N HIS A 364 -3.09 -17.16 -2.10
CA HIS A 364 -3.53 -17.77 -3.37
C HIS A 364 -4.63 -16.97 -4.07
N VAL A 365 -5.60 -16.45 -3.32
CA VAL A 365 -6.65 -15.58 -3.89
C VAL A 365 -6.02 -14.35 -4.51
N LEU A 366 -5.09 -13.69 -3.82
CA LEU A 366 -4.47 -12.44 -4.27
C LEU A 366 -3.42 -12.61 -5.37
N LYS A 367 -2.76 -13.77 -5.46
CA LYS A 367 -1.72 -14.08 -6.45
C LYS A 367 -2.35 -14.39 -7.81
N GLN A 368 -2.52 -13.36 -8.64
CA GLN A 368 -3.22 -13.47 -9.92
C GLN A 368 -2.35 -13.07 -11.11
N ASN A 369 -1.04 -12.90 -10.96
CA ASN A 369 -0.18 -12.33 -12.00
C ASN A 369 -0.70 -10.95 -12.44
N THR A 370 -0.70 -10.03 -11.47
CA THR A 370 -1.30 -8.71 -11.61
C THR A 370 -0.74 -7.93 -12.78
N ALA A 371 0.58 -7.97 -13.00
CA ALA A 371 1.24 -7.33 -14.13
C ALA A 371 0.59 -7.71 -15.46
N GLN A 372 0.48 -9.02 -15.72
CA GLN A 372 -0.08 -9.53 -16.97
C GLN A 372 -1.58 -9.18 -17.10
N ARG A 373 -2.39 -9.48 -16.07
CA ARG A 373 -3.84 -9.26 -16.14
C ARG A 373 -4.20 -7.78 -16.26
N ALA A 374 -3.49 -6.92 -15.55
CA ALA A 374 -3.69 -5.48 -15.65
C ALA A 374 -3.31 -4.95 -17.04
N ALA A 375 -2.20 -5.41 -17.61
CA ALA A 375 -1.79 -5.06 -18.96
C ALA A 375 -2.78 -5.53 -20.03
N GLU A 376 -3.33 -6.74 -19.91
CA GLU A 376 -4.38 -7.26 -20.80
C GLU A 376 -5.63 -6.37 -20.79
N VAL A 377 -6.06 -5.92 -19.62
CA VAL A 377 -7.21 -5.03 -19.49
C VAL A 377 -6.93 -3.66 -20.10
N VAL A 378 -5.77 -3.07 -19.81
CA VAL A 378 -5.36 -1.78 -20.41
C VAL A 378 -5.27 -1.88 -21.93
N ALA A 379 -4.69 -2.96 -22.47
CA ALA A 379 -4.64 -3.20 -23.91
C ALA A 379 -6.04 -3.32 -24.52
N SER A 380 -6.96 -4.04 -23.86
CA SER A 380 -8.36 -4.15 -24.28
C SER A 380 -9.08 -2.80 -24.31
N VAL A 381 -8.82 -1.93 -23.33
CA VAL A 381 -9.37 -0.56 -23.29
C VAL A 381 -8.87 0.28 -24.46
N ILE A 382 -7.57 0.19 -24.78
CA ILE A 382 -6.97 0.87 -25.96
C ILE A 382 -7.61 0.36 -27.27
N GLU A 383 -7.75 -0.96 -27.42
CA GLU A 383 -8.30 -1.60 -28.64
C GLU A 383 -9.78 -1.24 -28.87
N LYS A 384 -10.62 -1.28 -27.82
CA LYS A 384 -12.04 -0.91 -27.90
C LYS A 384 -12.25 0.53 -28.36
N ARG A 385 -11.32 1.45 -28.07
CA ARG A 385 -11.41 2.84 -28.53
C ARG A 385 -11.14 2.97 -30.02
N LYS A 386 -10.18 2.21 -30.56
CA LYS A 386 -9.88 2.19 -32.01
C LYS A 386 -11.07 1.70 -32.85
N GLY A 387 -11.96 0.90 -32.27
CA GLY A 387 -13.17 0.39 -32.92
C GLY A 387 -14.44 1.25 -32.74
N ARG A 388 -14.39 2.39 -32.04
CA ARG A 388 -15.53 3.33 -31.97
C ARG A 388 -15.43 4.32 -33.12
N PRO A 389 -16.48 4.46 -33.96
CA PRO A 389 -16.50 5.36 -35.11
C PRO A 389 -16.31 6.83 -34.73
#